data_AF-A0ABD3G806-F1
#
_entry.id   AF-A0ABD3G806-F1
#
_cell.length_a   1.000
_cell.length_b   1.000
_cell.length_c   1.000
_cell.angle_alpha   90.00
_cell.angle_beta   90.00
_cell.angle_gamma   90.00
#
_symmetry.space_group_name_H-M   'P 1'
#
loop_
_entity.id
_entity.type
_entity.pdbx_description
1 polymer ?
#
loop_
_entity_poly.entity_id
_entity_poly.type
_entity_poly.pdbx_seq_one_letter_code
_entity_poly.pdbx_strand_id
1 'polypeptide(L)'
;MPSRVALSYTPVSTHTSLEDALLALHALDSFDHVTAYNYGAFGTGRVYRCISHKPCPRRVRIVQTIKDEDEIPVTFELSEHGEHGTKLTNRKRVGIDVSIKPEADSLLASGMDPEKCRVALQTKYADQPEMLAKVPGAGQLRNRRLTLKKHNWQTFEPGADTAADMGETIAPAPRVTRKRKKRAESSVESSKDDGVLVIKDDTSIERHAAVIEVERNLEEGKRFGKRKLMEEFTALPGRPGFWSILKKTTIKPKRGGVVTEWITGQVVGWRTSESKPTEWVVRFTDGEKTNFKLEELVDEIRSAVQLGLNVTGKPRNF
;
A
#
# COMPACT_ATOMS: atom_id res chain seq x y z
N MET A 1 33.99 30.10 -19.55
CA MET A 1 32.69 29.51 -19.14
C MET A 1 32.84 28.00 -19.19
N PRO A 2 32.99 27.27 -18.08
CA PRO A 2 33.08 25.82 -18.15
C PRO A 2 31.73 25.25 -18.59
N SER A 3 31.75 24.52 -19.70
CA SER A 3 30.62 23.74 -20.22
C SER A 3 30.04 22.87 -19.11
N ARG A 4 28.75 23.06 -18.78
CA ARG A 4 28.00 22.14 -17.92
C ARG A 4 27.83 20.84 -18.69
N VAL A 5 28.78 19.91 -18.51
CA VAL A 5 28.60 18.52 -18.93
C VAL A 5 27.35 18.02 -18.22
N ALA A 6 26.31 17.71 -18.99
CA ALA A 6 25.14 17.03 -18.45
C ALA A 6 25.63 15.70 -17.88
N LEU A 7 25.48 15.49 -16.57
CA LEU A 7 25.85 14.22 -15.93
C LEU A 7 25.10 13.09 -16.64
N SER A 8 25.83 12.18 -17.27
CA SER A 8 25.24 11.03 -17.97
C SER A 8 24.78 10.02 -16.93
N TYR A 9 23.47 9.87 -16.79
CA TYR A 9 22.87 8.85 -15.94
C TYR A 9 22.60 7.59 -16.76
N THR A 10 22.96 6.43 -16.24
CA THR A 10 22.66 5.12 -16.81
C THR A 10 21.38 4.57 -16.19
N PRO A 11 20.38 4.16 -16.98
CA PRO A 11 19.17 3.51 -16.45
C PRO A 11 19.53 2.22 -15.72
N VAL A 12 18.91 1.99 -14.56
CA VAL A 12 19.10 0.78 -13.73
C VAL A 12 17.84 -0.07 -13.76
N SER A 13 16.68 0.53 -13.45
CA SER A 13 15.41 -0.18 -13.35
C SER A 13 14.22 0.76 -13.51
N THR A 14 13.06 0.19 -13.81
CA THR A 14 11.78 0.90 -13.91
C THR A 14 10.76 0.28 -12.98
N HIS A 15 10.00 1.13 -12.28
CA HIS A 15 9.03 0.72 -11.27
C HIS A 15 7.66 1.35 -11.51
N THR A 16 6.62 0.72 -11.02
CA THR A 16 5.23 1.21 -11.14
C THR A 16 4.85 2.18 -10.03
N SER A 17 5.59 2.19 -8.92
CA SER A 17 5.38 3.10 -7.79
C SER A 17 6.69 3.76 -7.32
N LEU A 18 6.57 4.92 -6.69
CA LEU A 18 7.72 5.60 -6.07
C LEU A 18 8.29 4.77 -4.91
N GLU A 19 7.43 4.06 -4.17
CA GLU A 19 7.85 3.21 -3.06
C GLU A 19 8.73 2.06 -3.55
N ASP A 20 8.36 1.39 -4.63
CA ASP A 20 9.16 0.33 -5.24
C ASP A 20 10.49 0.86 -5.78
N ALA A 21 10.49 2.03 -6.40
CA ALA A 21 11.72 2.69 -6.85
C ALA A 21 12.64 3.06 -5.69
N LEU A 22 12.08 3.47 -4.55
CA LEU A 22 12.83 3.72 -3.32
C LEU A 22 13.39 2.44 -2.72
N LEU A 23 12.62 1.35 -2.71
CA LEU A 23 13.10 0.04 -2.27
C LEU A 23 14.28 -0.42 -3.13
N ALA A 24 14.17 -0.30 -4.45
CA ALA A 24 15.24 -0.64 -5.39
C ALA A 24 16.48 0.24 -5.21
N LEU A 25 16.32 1.55 -5.01
CA LEU A 25 17.42 2.46 -4.70
C LEU A 25 18.17 2.04 -3.45
N HIS A 26 17.42 1.68 -2.39
CA HIS A 26 18.01 1.21 -1.13
C HIS A 26 18.55 -0.22 -1.22
N ALA A 27 18.17 -1.01 -2.22
CA ALA A 27 18.71 -2.34 -2.48
C ALA A 27 19.94 -2.34 -3.40
N LEU A 28 20.19 -1.23 -4.12
CA LEU A 28 21.20 -1.12 -5.18
C LEU A 28 22.62 -1.51 -4.75
N ASP A 29 23.04 -1.06 -3.57
CA ASP A 29 24.33 -1.38 -2.98
C ASP A 29 24.23 -1.35 -1.45
N SER A 30 25.27 -1.81 -0.74
CA SER A 30 25.34 -1.86 0.72
C SER A 30 25.43 -0.49 1.41
N PHE A 31 25.44 0.62 0.66
CA PHE A 31 25.70 1.96 1.19
C PHE A 31 24.43 2.77 1.44
N ASP A 32 24.56 3.70 2.39
CA ASP A 32 23.46 4.56 2.79
C ASP A 32 23.30 5.73 1.82
N HIS A 33 22.07 5.92 1.35
CA HIS A 33 21.68 7.01 0.46
C HIS A 33 20.70 7.96 1.14
N VAL A 34 20.88 9.26 0.90
CA VAL A 34 19.96 10.32 1.37
C VAL A 34 19.63 11.27 0.23
N THR A 35 18.48 11.93 0.32
CA THR A 35 18.08 12.97 -0.63
C THR A 35 19.14 14.07 -0.69
N ALA A 36 19.61 14.36 -1.89
CA ALA A 36 20.53 15.47 -2.17
C ALA A 36 19.75 16.72 -2.54
N TYR A 37 18.92 16.61 -3.58
CA TYR A 37 18.05 17.68 -4.07
C TYR A 37 16.93 17.09 -4.92
N ASN A 38 15.87 17.86 -5.10
CA ASN A 38 14.77 17.54 -6.01
C ASN A 38 14.87 18.47 -7.22
N TYR A 39 14.30 18.08 -8.37
CA TYR A 39 14.31 18.93 -9.57
C TYR A 39 13.35 20.15 -9.50
N GLY A 40 12.85 20.51 -8.31
CA GLY A 40 12.05 21.72 -8.08
C GLY A 40 10.57 21.59 -8.50
N ALA A 41 9.87 22.73 -8.57
CA ALA A 41 8.41 22.80 -8.80
C ALA A 41 7.95 22.19 -10.14
N PHE A 42 8.86 22.07 -11.12
CA PHE A 42 8.57 21.59 -12.47
C PHE A 42 9.23 20.24 -12.79
N GLY A 43 9.99 19.68 -11.85
CA GLY A 43 10.77 18.48 -12.07
C GLY A 43 10.19 17.29 -11.31
N THR A 44 9.89 16.21 -12.02
CA THR A 44 9.23 15.02 -11.47
C THR A 44 10.21 14.00 -10.87
N GLY A 45 11.41 14.44 -10.47
CA GLY A 45 12.46 13.54 -9.99
C GLY A 45 13.20 14.01 -8.75
N ARG A 46 13.81 13.04 -8.08
CA ARG A 46 14.60 13.21 -6.86
C ARG A 46 15.98 12.62 -7.06
N VAL A 47 17.00 13.32 -6.58
CA VAL A 47 18.39 12.87 -6.63
C VAL A 47 18.86 12.55 -5.22
N TYR A 48 19.56 11.43 -5.10
CA TYR A 48 20.09 10.85 -3.89
C TYR A 48 21.61 10.83 -3.97
N ARG A 49 22.25 11.05 -2.83
CA ARG A 49 23.70 10.98 -2.66
C ARG A 49 24.04 9.95 -1.60
N CYS A 50 25.15 9.26 -1.81
CA CYS A 50 25.77 8.42 -0.80
C CYS A 50 26.23 9.26 0.40
N ILE A 51 26.02 8.75 1.61
CA ILE A 51 26.58 9.30 2.86
C ILE A 51 27.68 8.42 3.47
N SER A 52 27.84 7.19 2.98
CA SER A 52 28.86 6.26 3.44
C SER A 52 30.28 6.66 3.02
N HIS A 53 30.45 7.51 2.00
CA HIS A 53 31.77 7.95 1.52
C HIS A 53 31.95 9.48 1.52
N LYS A 54 33.20 9.96 1.65
CA LYS A 54 33.55 11.40 1.55
C LYS A 54 34.92 11.68 0.90
N PRO A 55 34.99 12.49 -0.17
CA PRO A 55 33.88 12.93 -1.03
C PRO A 55 33.35 11.77 -1.89
N CYS A 56 32.02 11.69 -2.09
CA CYS A 56 31.40 10.66 -2.92
C CYS A 56 30.75 11.27 -4.18
N PRO A 57 31.21 10.93 -5.40
CA PRO A 57 30.59 11.42 -6.62
C PRO A 57 29.33 10.63 -7.03
N ARG A 58 29.13 9.41 -6.49
CA ARG A 58 27.93 8.60 -6.73
C ARG A 58 26.63 9.37 -6.54
N ARG A 59 25.79 9.38 -7.57
CA ARG A 59 24.43 9.92 -7.56
C ARG A 59 23.47 8.87 -8.10
N VAL A 60 22.31 8.78 -7.47
CA VAL A 60 21.21 7.95 -7.95
C VAL A 60 20.00 8.87 -8.07
N ARG A 61 19.22 8.76 -9.14
CA ARG A 61 18.01 9.56 -9.32
C ARG A 61 16.82 8.64 -9.55
N ILE A 62 15.66 9.07 -9.07
CA ILE A 62 14.38 8.50 -9.43
C ILE A 62 13.62 9.59 -10.18
N VAL A 63 13.23 9.33 -11.42
CA VAL A 63 12.45 10.26 -12.26
C VAL A 63 11.12 9.60 -12.58
N GLN A 64 10.03 10.32 -12.36
CA GLN A 64 8.72 9.89 -12.81
C GLN A 64 8.59 10.21 -14.30
N THR A 65 8.45 9.17 -15.10
CA THR A 65 8.27 9.21 -16.55
C THR A 65 6.83 8.82 -16.87
N ILE A 66 6.11 9.73 -17.53
CA ILE A 66 4.83 9.45 -18.15
C ILE A 66 5.16 9.04 -19.58
N LYS A 67 5.03 7.74 -19.90
CA LYS A 67 5.18 7.28 -21.28
C LYS A 67 3.80 7.40 -21.92
N ASP A 68 3.66 8.35 -22.83
CA ASP A 68 2.51 8.38 -23.71
C ASP A 68 2.61 7.19 -24.69
N GLU A 69 1.47 6.55 -24.92
CA GLU A 69 1.26 5.35 -25.73
C GLU A 69 1.49 4.01 -25.02
N ASP A 70 0.34 3.47 -24.59
CA ASP A 70 0.01 2.08 -24.32
C ASP A 70 0.68 1.37 -23.10
N GLU A 71 -0.21 0.80 -22.27
CA GLU A 71 0.03 -0.11 -21.13
C GLU A 71 0.59 0.37 -19.78
N ILE A 72 1.44 1.40 -19.60
CA ILE A 72 1.91 1.78 -18.23
C ILE A 72 1.77 3.30 -17.94
N PRO A 73 0.77 3.73 -17.15
CA PRO A 73 0.36 5.15 -17.07
C PRO A 73 1.39 6.05 -16.38
N VAL A 74 2.23 5.51 -15.50
CA VAL A 74 3.36 6.21 -14.88
C VAL A 74 4.42 5.17 -14.53
N THR A 75 5.68 5.45 -14.90
CA THR A 75 6.83 4.66 -14.45
C THR A 75 7.79 5.54 -13.68
N PHE A 76 8.44 4.97 -12.66
CA PHE A 76 9.53 5.59 -11.95
C PHE A 76 10.82 4.95 -12.41
N GLU A 77 11.62 5.70 -13.16
CA GLU A 77 12.92 5.26 -13.64
C GLU A 77 14.00 5.57 -12.60
N LEU A 78 14.67 4.52 -12.14
CA LEU A 78 15.88 4.61 -11.34
C LEU A 78 17.08 4.67 -12.29
N SER A 79 17.89 5.72 -12.19
CA SER A 79 19.13 5.85 -12.95
C SER A 79 20.29 6.21 -12.03
N GLU A 80 21.50 5.78 -12.37
CA GLU A 80 22.70 6.00 -11.56
C GLU A 80 23.77 6.78 -12.33
N HIS A 81 24.68 7.43 -11.59
CA HIS A 81 25.80 8.16 -12.13
C HIS A 81 26.99 8.13 -11.18
N GLY A 82 28.18 7.95 -11.74
CA GLY A 82 29.45 8.01 -11.02
C GLY A 82 29.68 6.79 -10.12
N GLU A 83 30.89 6.72 -9.58
CA GLU A 83 31.33 5.64 -8.70
C GLU A 83 31.37 6.10 -7.24
N HIS A 84 31.44 5.16 -6.31
CA HIS A 84 31.64 5.50 -4.91
C HIS A 84 33.04 6.06 -4.67
N GLY A 85 33.15 6.96 -3.69
CA GLY A 85 34.46 7.42 -3.23
C GLY A 85 35.16 6.32 -2.43
N THR A 86 36.50 6.38 -2.34
CA THR A 86 37.29 5.35 -1.63
C THR A 86 37.32 5.54 -0.10
N LYS A 87 36.98 6.74 0.38
CA LYS A 87 37.07 7.09 1.81
C LYS A 87 35.73 6.91 2.50
N LEU A 88 35.65 5.94 3.38
CA LEU A 88 34.48 5.70 4.23
C LEU A 88 34.28 6.82 5.25
N THR A 89 33.02 7.02 5.65
CA THR A 89 32.64 7.90 6.76
C THR A 89 32.04 7.12 7.91
N ASN A 90 32.03 7.72 9.10
CA ASN A 90 31.36 7.17 10.26
C ASN A 90 29.86 7.50 10.32
N ARG A 91 29.30 8.14 9.28
CA ARG A 91 27.87 8.43 9.24
C ARG A 91 27.12 7.14 8.96
N LYS A 92 26.08 6.90 9.76
CA LYS A 92 25.20 5.75 9.62
C LYS A 92 23.76 6.23 9.55
N ARG A 93 22.94 5.56 8.75
CA ARG A 93 21.49 5.76 8.78
C ARG A 93 20.92 5.40 10.15
N VAL A 94 19.95 6.20 10.59
CA VAL A 94 19.20 5.94 11.82
C VAL A 94 17.99 5.08 11.47
N GLY A 95 17.77 3.99 12.21
CA GLY A 95 16.65 3.08 12.01
C GLY A 95 16.95 1.89 11.08
N ILE A 96 15.91 1.13 10.74
CA ILE A 96 16.01 -0.02 9.83
C ILE A 96 16.06 0.49 8.39
N ASP A 97 16.91 -0.11 7.56
CA ASP A 97 17.01 0.24 6.14
C ASP A 97 15.66 0.07 5.41
N VAL A 98 15.36 0.98 4.47
CA VAL A 98 14.07 0.98 3.75
C VAL A 98 13.86 -0.31 2.96
N SER A 99 14.91 -0.87 2.37
CA SER A 99 14.81 -2.10 1.57
C SER A 99 14.35 -3.33 2.39
N ILE A 100 14.78 -3.44 3.65
CA ILE A 100 14.48 -4.58 4.53
C ILE A 100 13.27 -4.32 5.44
N LYS A 101 12.92 -3.04 5.61
CA LYS A 101 11.91 -2.60 6.57
C LYS A 101 10.53 -3.25 6.38
N PRO A 102 9.94 -3.33 5.17
CA PRO A 102 8.63 -3.97 4.98
C PRO A 102 8.61 -5.41 5.47
N GLU A 103 9.67 -6.17 5.16
CA GLU A 103 9.76 -7.58 5.52
C GLU A 103 9.97 -7.77 7.02
N ALA A 104 10.84 -6.95 7.62
CA ALA A 104 11.01 -6.92 9.07
C ALA A 104 9.67 -6.58 9.76
N ASP A 105 8.90 -5.64 9.21
CA ASP A 105 7.58 -5.27 9.72
C ASP A 105 6.58 -6.42 9.59
N SER A 106 6.51 -7.11 8.46
CA SER A 106 5.65 -8.29 8.27
C SER A 106 5.97 -9.40 9.28
N LEU A 107 7.24 -9.77 9.43
CA LEU A 107 7.67 -10.81 10.37
C LEU A 107 7.31 -10.44 11.83
N LEU A 108 7.57 -9.20 12.22
CA LEU A 108 7.26 -8.72 13.57
C LEU A 108 5.75 -8.59 13.82
N ALA A 109 4.98 -8.18 12.81
CA ALA A 109 3.53 -8.07 12.88
C ALA A 109 2.86 -9.44 13.04
N SER A 110 3.42 -10.49 12.44
CA SER A 110 3.01 -11.89 12.67
C SER A 110 3.36 -12.43 14.07
N GLY A 111 3.91 -11.60 14.96
CA GLY A 111 4.24 -11.99 16.34
C GLY A 111 5.61 -12.65 16.50
N MET A 112 6.44 -12.68 15.46
CA MET A 112 7.77 -13.28 15.52
C MET A 112 8.67 -12.59 16.58
N ASP A 113 9.50 -13.40 17.24
CA ASP A 113 10.52 -12.88 18.16
C ASP A 113 11.60 -12.09 17.39
N PRO A 114 12.10 -10.94 17.89
CA PRO A 114 13.13 -10.15 17.22
C PRO A 114 14.40 -10.92 16.85
N GLU A 115 14.84 -11.89 17.67
CA GLU A 115 16.04 -12.67 17.36
C GLU A 115 15.77 -13.67 16.23
N LYS A 116 14.58 -14.31 16.25
CA LYS A 116 14.14 -15.18 15.15
C LYS A 116 13.93 -14.40 13.85
N CYS A 117 13.38 -13.19 13.93
CA CYS A 117 13.24 -12.29 12.78
C CYS A 117 14.62 -11.96 12.18
N ARG A 118 15.61 -11.64 13.02
CA ARG A 118 16.98 -11.41 12.55
C ARG A 118 17.55 -12.62 11.81
N VAL A 119 17.44 -13.81 12.39
CA VAL A 119 17.92 -15.06 11.75
C VAL A 119 17.19 -15.29 10.43
N ALA A 120 15.87 -15.14 10.39
CA ALA A 120 15.09 -15.31 9.16
C ALA A 120 15.55 -14.34 8.05
N LEU A 121 15.81 -13.08 8.38
CA LEU A 121 16.35 -12.10 7.43
C LEU A 121 17.77 -12.48 6.98
N GLN A 122 18.64 -12.93 7.89
CA GLN A 122 19.99 -13.39 7.53
C GLN A 122 19.96 -14.61 6.60
N THR A 123 19.09 -15.58 6.88
CA THR A 123 18.92 -16.76 6.02
C THR A 123 18.38 -16.36 4.65
N LYS A 124 17.39 -15.46 4.58
CA LYS A 124 16.81 -15.01 3.32
C LYS A 124 17.83 -14.28 2.43
N TYR A 125 18.67 -13.45 3.03
CA TYR A 125 19.67 -12.64 2.31
C TYR A 125 21.06 -13.26 2.31
N ALA A 126 21.19 -14.57 2.59
CA ALA A 126 22.49 -15.24 2.69
C ALA A 126 23.33 -15.10 1.40
N ASP A 127 22.66 -15.16 0.24
CA ASP A 127 23.31 -15.06 -1.08
C ASP A 127 23.41 -13.63 -1.61
N GLN A 128 22.92 -12.64 -0.85
CA GLN A 128 22.86 -11.24 -1.26
C GLN A 128 23.67 -10.36 -0.28
N PRO A 129 25.00 -10.24 -0.47
CA PRO A 129 25.88 -9.56 0.49
C PRO A 129 25.48 -8.09 0.73
N GLU A 130 25.01 -7.41 -0.32
CA GLU A 130 24.56 -6.00 -0.25
C GLU A 130 23.35 -5.81 0.67
N MET A 131 22.45 -6.80 0.71
CA MET A 131 21.27 -6.81 1.57
C MET A 131 21.62 -7.35 2.97
N LEU A 132 22.48 -8.36 3.05
CA LEU A 132 22.93 -8.94 4.31
C LEU A 132 23.61 -7.88 5.21
N ALA A 133 24.38 -6.98 4.62
CA ALA A 133 25.03 -5.87 5.32
C ALA A 133 24.04 -4.89 6.01
N LYS A 134 22.78 -4.86 5.56
CA LYS A 134 21.73 -3.96 6.05
C LYS A 134 20.82 -4.60 7.08
N VAL A 135 21.00 -5.89 7.38
CA VAL A 135 20.14 -6.60 8.32
C VAL A 135 20.17 -5.91 9.69
N PRO A 136 19.00 -5.50 10.23
CA PRO A 136 18.94 -4.73 11.45
C PRO A 136 19.42 -5.53 12.68
N GLY A 137 20.03 -4.83 13.62
CA GLY A 137 20.43 -5.40 14.91
C GLY A 137 19.22 -5.72 15.79
N ALA A 138 19.41 -6.64 16.75
CA ALA A 138 18.35 -7.08 17.66
C ALA A 138 17.69 -5.92 18.45
N GLY A 139 18.44 -4.86 18.77
CA GLY A 139 17.90 -3.66 19.42
C GLY A 139 16.94 -2.87 18.52
N GLN A 140 17.27 -2.74 17.23
CA GLN A 140 16.43 -2.04 16.25
C GLN A 140 15.11 -2.80 16.02
N LEU A 141 15.17 -4.13 15.92
CA LEU A 141 13.98 -4.98 15.78
C LEU A 141 13.08 -4.94 17.02
N ARG A 142 13.65 -4.96 18.23
CA ARG A 142 12.89 -4.78 19.48
C ARG A 142 12.15 -3.45 19.51
N ASN A 143 12.87 -2.36 19.21
CA ASN A 143 12.28 -1.03 19.17
C ASN A 143 11.18 -0.95 18.10
N ARG A 144 11.42 -1.53 16.91
CA ARG A 144 10.43 -1.54 15.83
C ARG A 144 9.18 -2.32 16.22
N ARG A 145 9.31 -3.47 16.90
CA ARG A 145 8.17 -4.25 17.40
C ARG A 145 7.32 -3.44 18.39
N LEU A 146 7.95 -2.67 19.28
CA LEU A 146 7.22 -1.78 20.20
C LEU A 146 6.46 -0.70 19.43
N THR A 147 7.08 -0.09 18.41
CA THR A 147 6.43 0.89 17.53
C THR A 147 5.23 0.29 16.80
N LEU A 148 5.37 -0.91 16.23
CA LEU A 148 4.28 -1.60 15.53
C LEU A 148 3.11 -1.92 16.48
N LYS A 149 3.38 -2.41 17.70
CA LYS A 149 2.33 -2.64 18.70
C LYS A 149 1.57 -1.37 19.08
N LYS A 150 2.27 -0.24 19.21
CA LYS A 150 1.63 1.05 19.52
C LYS A 150 0.73 1.51 18.38
N HIS A 151 1.16 1.36 17.12
CA HIS A 151 0.33 1.71 15.97
C HIS A 151 -0.86 0.77 15.82
N ASN A 152 -0.69 -0.54 16.07
CA ASN A 152 -1.80 -1.48 16.07
C ASN A 152 -2.79 -1.25 17.24
N TRP A 153 -2.33 -0.74 18.39
CA TRP A 153 -3.20 -0.30 19.49
C TRP A 153 -4.05 0.90 19.09
N GLN A 154 -3.47 1.85 18.33
CA GLN A 154 -4.22 3.01 17.82
C GLN A 154 -5.27 2.65 16.76
N THR A 155 -5.18 1.47 16.15
CA THR A 155 -6.17 0.96 15.18
C THR A 155 -7.32 0.21 15.85
N PHE A 156 -7.28 -0.03 17.17
CA PHE A 156 -8.33 -0.68 17.95
C PHE A 156 -8.69 0.16 19.18
N GLU A 157 -9.51 1.19 18.99
CA GLU A 157 -10.35 1.73 20.06
C GLU A 157 -11.81 1.59 19.60
N PRO A 158 -12.61 0.67 20.17
CA PRO A 158 -14.06 0.68 20.05
C PRO A 158 -14.60 1.86 20.84
N GLY A 159 -15.47 2.65 20.22
CA GLY A 159 -16.18 3.74 20.89
C GLY A 159 -16.97 3.24 22.10
N ALA A 160 -16.81 3.94 23.22
CA ALA A 160 -17.74 3.93 24.32
C ALA A 160 -18.22 5.38 24.52
N ASP A 161 -19.42 5.67 24.03
CA ASP A 161 -20.18 6.84 24.45
C ASP A 161 -20.77 6.57 25.83
N THR A 162 -20.47 7.42 26.81
CA THR A 162 -21.50 8.05 27.66
C THR A 162 -20.85 9.16 28.49
N ALA A 163 -21.53 10.31 28.48
CA ALA A 163 -21.17 11.54 29.15
C ALA A 163 -21.26 11.44 30.67
N ALA A 164 -20.33 12.07 31.38
CA ALA A 164 -20.61 12.85 32.59
C ALA A 164 -19.44 13.79 32.91
N ASP A 165 -19.83 14.93 33.46
CA ASP A 165 -19.15 16.20 33.61
C ASP A 165 -18.43 16.33 34.99
N MET A 166 -17.53 17.31 35.04
CA MET A 166 -16.90 17.98 36.20
C MET A 166 -15.64 17.39 36.88
N GLY A 167 -14.57 18.20 36.88
CA GLY A 167 -13.88 18.54 38.13
C GLY A 167 -12.40 18.15 38.31
N GLU A 168 -11.51 18.92 37.69
CA GLU A 168 -10.34 19.57 38.33
C GLU A 168 -9.18 18.77 38.98
N THR A 169 -8.00 18.92 38.35
CA THR A 169 -6.62 19.10 38.88
C THR A 169 -6.02 18.07 39.85
N ILE A 170 -4.86 17.50 39.47
CA ILE A 170 -3.59 17.49 40.23
C ILE A 170 -2.46 16.91 39.35
N ALA A 171 -1.34 17.62 39.26
CA ALA A 171 -0.06 17.21 38.65
C ALA A 171 0.85 16.51 39.71
N PRO A 172 2.13 16.21 39.45
CA PRO A 172 2.65 15.06 38.70
C PRO A 172 3.61 14.15 39.51
N ALA A 173 4.01 13.00 38.89
CA ALA A 173 5.24 12.20 39.15
C ALA A 173 5.25 11.30 40.44
N PRO A 174 6.10 10.24 40.57
CA PRO A 174 7.36 10.01 39.87
C PRO A 174 7.71 8.56 39.42
N ARG A 175 8.84 8.52 38.70
CA ARG A 175 9.69 7.36 38.37
C ARG A 175 9.89 6.42 39.55
N VAL A 176 9.70 5.11 39.31
CA VAL A 176 10.33 4.06 40.12
C VAL A 176 11.09 3.11 39.21
N THR A 177 12.41 3.26 39.25
CA THR A 177 13.39 2.21 38.94
C THR A 177 13.27 1.05 39.92
N ARG A 178 13.33 -0.22 39.47
CA ARG A 178 14.11 -1.34 40.05
C ARG A 178 13.66 -2.68 39.44
N LYS A 179 14.59 -3.36 38.75
CA LYS A 179 15.41 -4.51 39.20
C LYS A 179 14.76 -5.88 38.94
N ARG A 180 15.45 -6.61 38.06
CA ARG A 180 15.54 -8.07 37.93
C ARG A 180 15.27 -8.84 39.24
N LYS A 181 14.44 -9.88 39.14
CA LYS A 181 14.61 -11.12 39.91
C LYS A 181 14.30 -12.32 39.00
N LYS A 182 15.05 -13.40 39.22
CA LYS A 182 15.27 -14.58 38.37
C LYS A 182 14.76 -15.81 39.14
N ARG A 183 14.29 -16.84 38.40
CA ARG A 183 14.06 -18.26 38.81
C ARG A 183 12.85 -18.53 39.73
N ALA A 184 12.17 -19.68 39.74
CA ALA A 184 12.33 -20.99 39.08
C ALA A 184 10.96 -21.72 39.05
N GLU A 185 10.95 -22.88 38.38
CA GLU A 185 9.86 -23.82 38.05
C GLU A 185 9.15 -24.48 39.25
N SER A 186 7.91 -24.96 39.04
CA SER A 186 7.50 -26.35 39.33
C SER A 186 6.07 -26.66 38.85
N SER A 187 5.94 -27.81 38.17
CA SER A 187 4.77 -28.56 37.70
C SER A 187 3.70 -28.87 38.75
N VAL A 188 2.44 -29.15 38.37
CA VAL A 188 1.67 -30.42 38.59
C VAL A 188 0.42 -30.46 37.67
N GLU A 189 0.08 -31.65 37.18
CA GLU A 189 -1.03 -32.05 36.30
C GLU A 189 -2.37 -32.29 37.04
N SER A 190 -3.52 -32.30 36.33
CA SER A 190 -4.51 -33.41 36.33
C SER A 190 -5.87 -33.08 35.66
N SER A 191 -6.11 -33.72 34.50
CA SER A 191 -7.22 -34.63 34.09
C SER A 191 -8.73 -34.36 34.21
N LYS A 192 -9.40 -34.68 33.07
CA LYS A 192 -10.78 -35.21 32.80
C LYS A 192 -11.95 -34.21 32.79
N ASP A 193 -13.04 -34.36 32.03
CA ASP A 193 -13.53 -35.06 30.81
C ASP A 193 -15.07 -34.91 30.92
N ASP A 194 -15.79 -34.54 29.86
CA ASP A 194 -17.23 -34.86 29.69
C ASP A 194 -17.76 -34.39 28.32
N GLY A 195 -18.13 -35.36 27.48
CA GLY A 195 -19.50 -35.47 26.97
C GLY A 195 -19.94 -34.66 25.74
N VAL A 196 -19.98 -35.34 24.59
CA VAL A 196 -20.46 -34.95 23.25
C VAL A 196 -22.00 -34.85 23.13
N LEU A 197 -22.53 -33.94 22.30
CA LEU A 197 -23.53 -34.20 21.23
C LEU A 197 -24.11 -32.88 20.64
N VAL A 198 -23.76 -32.55 19.39
CA VAL A 198 -24.57 -31.62 18.57
C VAL A 198 -24.85 -32.27 17.21
N ILE A 199 -26.14 -32.46 16.97
CA ILE A 199 -26.74 -33.02 15.76
C ILE A 199 -26.56 -32.00 14.62
N LYS A 200 -26.10 -32.48 13.46
CA LYS A 200 -26.00 -31.71 12.22
C LYS A 200 -27.41 -31.41 11.69
N ASP A 201 -27.71 -30.14 11.49
CA ASP A 201 -28.86 -29.67 10.71
C ASP A 201 -28.33 -28.80 9.57
N ASP A 202 -28.19 -29.42 8.39
CA ASP A 202 -27.63 -28.82 7.16
C ASP A 202 -28.59 -27.80 6.51
N THR A 203 -29.75 -27.50 7.11
CA THR A 203 -30.78 -26.63 6.51
C THR A 203 -30.73 -25.16 6.98
N SER A 204 -29.93 -24.85 8.00
CA SER A 204 -29.87 -23.50 8.60
C SER A 204 -28.85 -22.57 7.95
N ILE A 205 -27.81 -23.14 7.32
CA ILE A 205 -26.68 -22.38 6.75
C ILE A 205 -27.12 -21.58 5.51
N GLU A 206 -27.99 -22.13 4.67
CA GLU A 206 -28.45 -21.46 3.43
C GLU A 206 -29.34 -20.25 3.71
N ARG A 207 -30.18 -20.30 4.76
CA ARG A 207 -31.05 -19.18 5.14
C ARG A 207 -30.26 -18.01 5.74
N HIS A 208 -29.23 -18.30 6.54
CA HIS A 208 -28.35 -17.27 7.08
C HIS A 208 -27.48 -16.61 5.99
N ALA A 209 -26.98 -17.36 5.02
CA ALA A 209 -26.25 -16.81 3.88
C ALA A 209 -27.11 -15.84 3.04
N ALA A 210 -28.36 -16.22 2.76
CA ALA A 210 -29.29 -15.39 1.99
C ALA A 210 -29.67 -14.09 2.71
N VAL A 211 -29.87 -14.13 4.04
CA VAL A 211 -30.19 -12.92 4.83
C VAL A 211 -28.98 -11.98 4.91
N ILE A 212 -27.77 -12.51 5.10
CA ILE A 212 -26.52 -11.72 5.05
C ILE A 212 -26.35 -11.06 3.68
N GLU A 213 -26.66 -11.77 2.59
CA GLU A 213 -26.54 -11.24 1.24
C GLU A 213 -27.54 -10.10 0.97
N VAL A 214 -28.78 -10.21 1.48
CA VAL A 214 -29.81 -9.16 1.35
C VAL A 214 -29.46 -7.92 2.17
N GLU A 215 -29.03 -8.08 3.43
CA GLU A 215 -28.60 -6.94 4.27
C GLU A 215 -27.34 -6.26 3.72
N ARG A 216 -26.38 -7.04 3.19
CA ARG A 216 -25.17 -6.54 2.53
C ARG A 216 -25.48 -5.74 1.26
N ASN A 217 -26.46 -6.19 0.46
CA ASN A 217 -26.92 -5.46 -0.72
C ASN A 217 -27.60 -4.13 -0.36
N LEU A 218 -28.26 -4.05 0.80
CA LEU A 218 -28.86 -2.82 1.33
C LEU A 218 -27.81 -1.79 1.80
N GLU A 219 -26.70 -2.24 2.42
CA GLU A 219 -25.59 -1.35 2.80
C GLU A 219 -24.76 -0.87 1.61
N GLU A 220 -24.49 -1.75 0.63
CA GLU A 220 -23.80 -1.38 -0.62
C GLU A 220 -24.64 -0.36 -1.43
N GLY A 221 -25.97 -0.49 -1.42
CA GLY A 221 -26.89 0.48 -2.02
C GLY A 221 -26.82 1.88 -1.40
N LYS A 222 -26.56 2.00 -0.09
CA LYS A 222 -26.33 3.29 0.58
C LYS A 222 -24.93 3.85 0.27
N ARG A 223 -23.92 2.98 0.15
CA ARG A 223 -22.53 3.38 -0.14
C ARG A 223 -22.38 3.99 -1.53
N PHE A 224 -23.08 3.45 -2.52
CA PHE A 224 -23.06 3.91 -3.93
C PHE A 224 -24.32 4.70 -4.32
N GLY A 225 -24.91 5.45 -3.37
CA GLY A 225 -26.07 6.30 -3.66
C GLY A 225 -25.74 7.36 -4.73
N LYS A 226 -26.57 7.46 -5.79
CA LYS A 226 -26.34 8.36 -6.94
C LYS A 226 -25.95 9.77 -6.52
N ARG A 227 -26.75 10.41 -5.67
CA ARG A 227 -26.50 11.78 -5.20
C ARG A 227 -25.15 11.94 -4.52
N LYS A 228 -24.77 10.97 -3.69
CA LYS A 228 -23.49 10.96 -2.96
C LYS A 228 -22.30 10.85 -3.91
N LEU A 229 -22.38 9.93 -4.88
CA LEU A 229 -21.33 9.76 -5.90
C LEU A 229 -21.20 11.00 -6.80
N MET A 230 -22.33 11.60 -7.19
CA MET A 230 -22.35 12.84 -7.97
C MET A 230 -21.63 13.98 -7.23
N GLU A 231 -21.95 14.21 -5.97
CA GLU A 231 -21.31 15.24 -5.12
C GLU A 231 -19.82 14.95 -4.94
N GLU A 232 -19.49 13.69 -4.64
CA GLU A 232 -18.13 13.21 -4.40
C GLU A 232 -17.21 13.37 -5.61
N PHE A 233 -17.68 13.02 -6.82
CA PHE A 233 -16.88 13.12 -8.04
C PHE A 233 -16.83 14.54 -8.59
N THR A 234 -17.83 15.37 -8.27
CA THR A 234 -17.76 16.82 -8.55
C THR A 234 -16.67 17.47 -7.70
N ALA A 235 -16.62 17.16 -6.39
CA ALA A 235 -15.61 17.70 -5.49
C ALA A 235 -14.22 17.11 -5.75
N LEU A 236 -14.14 15.82 -6.08
CA LEU A 236 -12.89 15.08 -6.29
C LEU A 236 -12.98 14.23 -7.58
N PRO A 237 -12.73 14.82 -8.75
CA PRO A 237 -12.80 14.13 -10.04
C PRO A 237 -11.89 12.89 -10.16
N GLY A 238 -10.82 12.82 -9.35
CA GLY A 238 -9.92 11.68 -9.33
C GLY A 238 -10.35 10.51 -8.45
N ARG A 239 -11.42 10.66 -7.66
CA ARG A 239 -11.90 9.63 -6.74
C ARG A 239 -12.34 8.32 -7.41
N PRO A 240 -13.00 8.30 -8.58
CA PRO A 240 -13.31 7.06 -9.28
C PRO A 240 -12.11 6.46 -10.02
N GLY A 241 -10.90 7.02 -9.90
CA GLY A 241 -9.70 6.45 -10.53
C GLY A 241 -9.52 4.97 -10.15
N PHE A 242 -9.30 4.13 -11.17
CA PHE A 242 -9.19 2.66 -11.09
C PHE A 242 -10.49 1.92 -10.74
N TRP A 243 -11.63 2.59 -10.68
CA TRP A 243 -12.90 1.92 -10.43
C TRP A 243 -13.34 1.12 -11.66
N SER A 244 -13.91 -0.06 -11.42
CA SER A 244 -14.40 -0.95 -12.46
C SER A 244 -15.87 -0.70 -12.75
N ILE A 245 -16.24 -0.59 -14.03
CA ILE A 245 -17.61 -0.52 -14.52
C ILE A 245 -17.88 -1.63 -15.54
N LEU A 246 -19.14 -1.82 -15.92
CA LEU A 246 -19.53 -2.79 -16.95
C LEU A 246 -20.15 -2.05 -18.14
N LYS A 247 -19.78 -2.44 -19.36
CA LYS A 247 -20.47 -2.03 -20.58
C LYS A 247 -21.19 -3.22 -21.17
N LYS A 248 -22.48 -3.05 -21.45
CA LYS A 248 -23.27 -4.02 -22.17
C LYS A 248 -22.99 -3.91 -23.66
N THR A 249 -22.50 -4.97 -24.28
CA THR A 249 -22.31 -5.03 -25.73
C THR A 249 -23.22 -6.07 -26.37
N THR A 250 -23.70 -5.77 -27.57
CA THR A 250 -24.59 -6.65 -28.31
C THR A 250 -23.84 -7.23 -29.50
N ILE A 251 -23.48 -8.51 -29.40
CA ILE A 251 -22.79 -9.20 -30.49
C ILE A 251 -23.83 -9.98 -31.29
N LYS A 252 -23.78 -9.85 -32.61
CA LYS A 252 -24.56 -10.67 -33.55
C LYS A 252 -23.64 -11.73 -34.17
N PRO A 253 -23.44 -12.90 -33.52
CA PRO A 253 -22.70 -13.99 -34.13
C PRO A 253 -23.31 -14.44 -35.47
N LYS A 254 -22.43 -14.88 -36.38
CA LYS A 254 -22.77 -15.36 -37.74
C LYS A 254 -23.75 -16.53 -37.77
N ARG A 255 -24.02 -17.19 -36.63
CA ARG A 255 -24.95 -18.34 -36.49
C ARG A 255 -26.26 -17.97 -35.77
N GLY A 256 -26.81 -16.79 -36.05
CA GLY A 256 -28.21 -16.46 -35.74
C GLY A 256 -28.56 -16.46 -34.26
N GLY A 257 -28.20 -15.38 -33.57
CA GLY A 257 -28.64 -15.08 -32.21
C GLY A 257 -28.04 -13.75 -31.78
N VAL A 258 -28.75 -12.98 -30.96
CA VAL A 258 -28.20 -11.76 -30.34
C VAL A 258 -27.68 -12.16 -28.97
N VAL A 259 -26.36 -12.21 -28.80
CA VAL A 259 -25.76 -12.52 -27.50
C VAL A 259 -25.35 -11.20 -26.85
N THR A 260 -25.81 -10.99 -25.62
CA THR A 260 -25.37 -9.87 -24.79
C THR A 260 -24.11 -10.30 -24.05
N GLU A 261 -23.02 -9.58 -24.25
CA GLU A 261 -21.77 -9.78 -23.51
C GLU A 261 -21.47 -8.54 -22.66
N TRP A 262 -21.02 -8.76 -21.44
CA TRP A 262 -20.60 -7.70 -20.52
C TRP A 262 -19.09 -7.56 -20.59
N ILE A 263 -18.63 -6.36 -20.91
CA ILE A 263 -17.21 -6.03 -20.97
C ILE A 263 -16.88 -5.18 -19.74
N THR A 264 -15.82 -5.56 -19.02
CA THR A 264 -15.36 -4.77 -17.88
C THR A 264 -14.56 -3.56 -18.39
N GLY A 265 -14.81 -2.41 -17.79
CA GLY A 265 -14.05 -1.19 -18.03
C GLY A 265 -13.46 -0.65 -16.75
N GLN A 266 -12.33 0.02 -16.84
CA GLN A 266 -11.69 0.69 -15.71
C GLN A 266 -11.59 2.19 -15.99
N VAL A 267 -11.98 3.01 -15.01
CA VAL A 267 -11.78 4.46 -15.06
C VAL A 267 -10.28 4.73 -14.99
N VAL A 268 -9.69 5.17 -16.09
CA VAL A 268 -8.23 5.40 -16.22
C VAL A 268 -7.83 6.85 -16.02
N GLY A 269 -8.80 7.77 -16.03
CA GLY A 269 -8.53 9.19 -15.80
C GLY A 269 -9.76 10.06 -16.00
N TRP A 270 -9.56 11.37 -15.95
CA TRP A 270 -10.58 12.37 -16.21
C TRP A 270 -9.95 13.58 -16.89
N ARG A 271 -10.76 14.33 -17.64
CA ARG A 271 -10.37 15.55 -18.33
C ARG A 271 -11.18 16.70 -17.77
N THR A 272 -10.49 17.72 -17.28
CA THR A 272 -11.09 19.00 -16.89
C THR A 272 -10.70 20.05 -17.91
N SER A 273 -11.67 20.83 -18.39
CA SER A 273 -11.43 22.01 -19.23
C SER A 273 -12.12 23.20 -18.58
N GLU A 274 -11.55 24.40 -18.71
CA GLU A 274 -12.18 25.64 -18.22
C GLU A 274 -13.54 25.90 -18.89
N SER A 275 -13.78 25.32 -20.07
CA SER A 275 -14.96 25.55 -20.90
C SER A 275 -15.89 24.35 -21.09
N LYS A 276 -15.53 23.16 -20.56
CA LYS A 276 -16.31 21.93 -20.74
C LYS A 276 -16.48 21.17 -19.43
N PRO A 277 -17.63 20.49 -19.22
CA PRO A 277 -17.83 19.65 -18.05
C PRO A 277 -16.78 18.57 -17.97
N THR A 278 -16.43 18.15 -16.74
CA THR A 278 -15.48 17.06 -16.50
C THR A 278 -15.97 15.79 -17.17
N GLU A 279 -15.07 15.14 -17.90
CA GLU A 279 -15.33 13.84 -18.54
C GLU A 279 -14.37 12.79 -17.98
N TRP A 280 -14.86 11.60 -17.68
CA TRP A 280 -14.06 10.48 -17.21
C TRP A 280 -13.75 9.53 -18.35
N VAL A 281 -12.50 9.12 -18.45
CA VAL A 281 -12.06 8.18 -19.48
C VAL A 281 -12.08 6.78 -18.88
N VAL A 282 -12.86 5.90 -19.48
CA VAL A 282 -12.91 4.48 -19.13
C VAL A 282 -12.28 3.69 -20.26
N ARG A 283 -11.38 2.76 -19.90
CA ARG A 283 -10.80 1.79 -20.82
C ARG A 283 -11.46 0.44 -20.61
N PHE A 284 -12.09 -0.10 -21.64
CA PHE A 284 -12.70 -1.43 -21.65
C PHE A 284 -11.68 -2.52 -22.03
N THR A 285 -11.95 -3.77 -21.65
CA THR A 285 -11.05 -4.91 -21.93
C THR A 285 -10.91 -5.24 -23.42
N ASP A 286 -11.83 -4.77 -24.26
CA ASP A 286 -11.73 -4.81 -25.73
C ASP A 286 -10.77 -3.75 -26.30
N GLY A 287 -10.17 -2.92 -25.44
CA GLY A 287 -9.28 -1.82 -25.82
C GLY A 287 -9.99 -0.51 -26.14
N GLU A 288 -11.33 -0.49 -26.16
CA GLU A 288 -12.09 0.73 -26.42
C GLU A 288 -11.92 1.72 -25.26
N LYS A 289 -11.69 3.00 -25.60
CA LYS A 289 -11.67 4.10 -24.65
C LYS A 289 -12.92 4.95 -24.87
N THR A 290 -13.76 5.06 -23.86
CA THR A 290 -15.00 5.85 -23.92
C THR A 290 -14.96 6.94 -22.85
N ASN A 291 -15.39 8.15 -23.22
CA ASN A 291 -15.57 9.24 -22.27
C ASN A 291 -16.98 9.19 -21.70
N PHE A 292 -17.09 9.30 -20.38
CA PHE A 292 -18.34 9.36 -19.65
C PHE A 292 -18.51 10.72 -19.01
N LYS A 293 -19.72 11.28 -19.12
CA LYS A 293 -20.10 12.40 -18.26
C LYS A 293 -20.33 11.93 -16.84
N LEU A 294 -20.39 12.87 -15.91
CA LEU A 294 -20.56 12.57 -14.49
C LEU A 294 -21.77 11.65 -14.22
N GLU A 295 -22.94 12.00 -14.74
CA GLU A 295 -24.16 11.21 -14.54
C GLU A 295 -24.07 9.81 -15.13
N GLU A 296 -23.54 9.72 -16.37
CA GLU A 296 -23.38 8.47 -17.09
C GLU A 296 -22.42 7.52 -16.35
N LEU A 297 -21.29 8.04 -15.87
CA LEU A 297 -20.32 7.25 -15.09
C LEU A 297 -20.95 6.73 -13.79
N VAL A 298 -21.66 7.60 -13.07
CA VAL A 298 -22.30 7.21 -11.80
C VAL A 298 -23.37 6.16 -12.02
N ASP A 299 -24.13 6.25 -13.10
CA ASP A 299 -25.13 5.24 -13.45
C ASP A 299 -24.48 3.90 -13.79
N GLU A 300 -23.39 3.88 -14.57
CA GLU A 300 -22.66 2.64 -14.89
C GLU A 300 -22.00 2.00 -13.66
N ILE A 301 -21.43 2.80 -12.75
CA ILE A 301 -20.89 2.29 -11.47
C ILE A 301 -22.02 1.63 -10.66
N ARG A 302 -23.19 2.26 -10.60
CA ARG A 302 -24.32 1.71 -9.84
C ARG A 302 -24.86 0.44 -10.48
N SER A 303 -24.95 0.39 -11.80
CA SER A 303 -25.32 -0.83 -12.52
C SER A 303 -24.30 -1.95 -12.28
N ALA A 304 -23.00 -1.65 -12.28
CA ALA A 304 -21.97 -2.62 -11.98
C ALA A 304 -22.05 -3.16 -10.54
N VAL A 305 -22.33 -2.30 -9.55
CA VAL A 305 -22.56 -2.71 -8.16
C VAL A 305 -23.80 -3.60 -8.04
N GLN A 306 -24.90 -3.24 -8.70
CA GLN A 306 -26.13 -4.06 -8.72
C GLN A 306 -25.90 -5.46 -9.31
N LEU A 307 -24.95 -5.57 -10.25
CA LEU A 307 -24.52 -6.84 -10.84
C LEU A 307 -23.46 -7.57 -10.00
N GLY A 308 -23.16 -7.09 -8.79
CA GLY A 308 -22.22 -7.70 -7.85
C GLY A 308 -20.74 -7.43 -8.14
N LEU A 309 -20.41 -6.53 -9.09
CA LEU A 309 -19.03 -6.19 -9.39
C LEU A 309 -18.37 -5.42 -8.23
N ASN A 310 -17.14 -5.80 -7.90
CA ASN A 310 -16.31 -4.98 -7.02
C ASN A 310 -15.76 -3.76 -7.77
N VAL A 311 -16.54 -2.69 -7.77
CA VAL A 311 -16.20 -1.46 -8.49
C VAL A 311 -14.98 -0.72 -7.94
N THR A 312 -14.52 -0.98 -6.71
CA THR A 312 -13.40 -0.23 -6.11
C THR A 312 -12.04 -0.92 -6.20
N GLY A 313 -11.99 -2.15 -6.70
CA GLY A 313 -10.76 -2.95 -6.80
C GLY A 313 -10.10 -3.34 -5.46
N LYS A 314 -10.63 -2.88 -4.31
CA LYS A 314 -10.12 -3.26 -2.99
C LYS A 314 -10.54 -4.70 -2.67
N PRO A 315 -9.63 -5.58 -2.21
CA PRO A 315 -10.00 -6.94 -1.84
C PRO A 315 -11.12 -6.90 -0.79
N ARG A 316 -12.17 -7.68 -1.03
CA ARG A 316 -13.21 -7.91 -0.03
C ARG A 316 -12.54 -8.76 1.05
N ASN A 317 -12.26 -8.17 2.21
CA ASN A 317 -11.82 -8.93 3.37
C ASN A 317 -12.98 -9.89 3.70
N PHE A 318 -12.74 -11.19 3.47
CA PHE A 318 -13.59 -12.28 3.93
C PHE A 318 -13.25 -12.60 5.38
#